data_AF-A0A0K8RMH8-F1
#
_entry.id   AF-A0A0K8RMH8-F1
#
_cell.length_a   1.000
_cell.length_b   1.000
_cell.length_c   1.000
_cell.angle_alpha   90.00
_cell.angle_beta   90.00
_cell.angle_gamma   90.00
#
_symmetry.space_group_name_H-M   'P 1'
#
loop_
_entity.id
_entity.type
_entity.pdbx_description
1 polymer ?
#
loop_
_entity_poly.entity_id
_entity_poly.type
_entity_poly.pdbx_seq_one_letter_code
_entity_poly.pdbx_strand_id
1 'polypeptide(L)'
;MKILCYGWAVGVAFVCLFVGQSLADIFDSIDSTENEISDEDNNQYRKTYPKPGRARYPSKVNEKEKKDSHRRKDTSSAPARPPITTPALTTTTTEAPTAAAVVPSTPASPPSSDLDFGLPNYGVVQSGSSQSLSVSVKKVAVTVIYECFCPHSQEFIKSQLLPTYKKLRDHLDVTLLPFGKARLDQNGPTSNGVICEHGSAECEGNKIQMCVAQVAKETLQTIEVVACMSSYKVPNKAARKCVKASGVSWTMVHGCVTKNGNTYILKVAQETWKVQKNITRVPLIAVDGEVSSYIQEESQSSFLSLTCQKIGGVGTDQEPEPCAEERRRRRRR
;
A
#
# COMPACT_ATOMS: atom_id res chain seq x y z
N MET A 1 -52.09 -32.33 64.19
CA MET A 1 -51.81 -33.77 63.94
C MET A 1 -50.73 -33.89 62.87
N LYS A 2 -50.05 -35.04 62.73
CA LYS A 2 -49.09 -35.31 61.64
C LYS A 2 -49.81 -35.94 60.44
N ILE A 3 -49.34 -35.65 59.23
CA ILE A 3 -49.27 -36.49 57.99
C ILE A 3 -48.60 -35.58 56.95
N LEU A 4 -47.36 -35.80 56.51
CA LEU A 4 -46.75 -36.85 55.64
C LEU A 4 -46.81 -36.53 54.14
N CYS A 5 -45.75 -36.92 53.42
CA CYS A 5 -45.38 -36.39 52.11
C CYS A 5 -45.57 -37.41 50.97
N TYR A 6 -45.87 -36.92 49.77
CA TYR A 6 -45.39 -37.49 48.49
C TYR A 6 -45.17 -36.32 47.50
N GLY A 7 -44.18 -36.33 46.60
CA GLY A 7 -43.09 -37.32 46.46
C GLY A 7 -42.80 -37.75 45.02
N TRP A 8 -42.60 -36.82 44.09
CA TRP A 8 -42.15 -37.13 42.72
C TRP A 8 -40.97 -36.22 42.34
N ALA A 9 -39.83 -36.84 42.00
CA ALA A 9 -38.65 -36.17 41.47
C ALA A 9 -38.35 -36.74 40.08
N VAL A 10 -38.18 -35.88 39.08
CA VAL A 10 -37.79 -36.28 37.72
C VAL A 10 -36.39 -35.74 37.46
N GLY A 11 -35.38 -36.56 37.77
CA GLY A 11 -34.00 -36.28 37.39
C GLY A 11 -33.75 -36.73 35.96
N VAL A 12 -33.27 -35.83 35.10
CA VAL A 12 -32.73 -36.17 33.78
C VAL A 12 -31.25 -35.84 33.78
N ALA A 13 -30.40 -36.86 33.78
CA ALA A 13 -28.96 -36.69 33.72
C ALA A 13 -28.52 -36.33 32.29
N PHE A 14 -27.87 -35.19 32.12
CA PHE A 14 -27.16 -34.88 30.87
C PHE A 14 -25.87 -35.68 30.81
N VAL A 15 -25.90 -36.81 30.09
CA VAL A 15 -24.71 -37.61 29.79
C VAL A 15 -23.97 -36.96 28.61
N CYS A 16 -22.74 -36.50 28.86
CA CYS A 16 -21.86 -36.01 27.80
C CYS A 16 -21.39 -37.17 26.92
N LEU A 17 -21.95 -37.31 25.72
CA LEU A 17 -21.39 -38.14 24.66
C LEU A 17 -20.64 -37.28 23.65
N PHE A 18 -19.32 -37.25 23.77
CA PHE A 18 -18.45 -36.85 22.67
C PHE A 18 -18.44 -37.95 21.62
N VAL A 19 -19.01 -37.67 20.45
CA VAL A 19 -18.73 -38.42 19.21
C VAL A 19 -18.41 -37.39 18.14
N GLY A 20 -17.16 -37.38 17.66
CA GLY A 20 -16.75 -36.53 16.55
C GLY A 20 -17.21 -37.14 15.21
N GLN A 21 -17.63 -36.30 14.28
CA GLN A 21 -17.80 -36.66 12.87
C GLN A 21 -16.99 -35.72 11.98
N SER A 22 -16.57 -36.23 10.82
CA SER A 22 -15.56 -35.62 9.97
C SER A 22 -16.12 -34.44 9.13
N LEU A 23 -15.23 -33.57 8.69
CA LEU A 23 -15.53 -32.53 7.70
C LEU A 23 -15.54 -33.14 6.29
N ALA A 24 -16.74 -33.47 5.79
CA ALA A 24 -17.03 -33.75 4.39
C ALA A 24 -18.46 -33.26 4.06
N ASP A 25 -18.79 -33.22 2.76
CA ASP A 25 -20.16 -33.22 2.23
C ASP A 25 -21.08 -32.04 2.57
N ILE A 26 -20.58 -30.81 2.41
CA ILE A 26 -21.40 -29.68 1.90
C ILE A 26 -20.65 -29.00 0.76
N PHE A 27 -20.57 -29.69 -0.39
CA PHE A 27 -20.04 -29.12 -1.63
C PHE A 27 -20.65 -29.78 -2.87
N ASP A 28 -21.97 -29.69 -3.00
CA ASP A 28 -22.65 -29.95 -4.27
C ASP A 28 -23.91 -29.07 -4.41
N SER A 29 -24.34 -28.79 -5.64
CA SER A 29 -25.35 -27.77 -6.01
C SER A 29 -24.92 -26.29 -5.88
N ILE A 30 -24.04 -25.85 -6.79
CA ILE A 30 -24.32 -24.80 -7.80
C ILE A 30 -23.21 -24.94 -8.85
N ASP A 31 -23.44 -25.83 -9.81
CA ASP A 31 -22.73 -25.83 -11.09
C ASP A 31 -23.69 -26.29 -12.18
N SER A 32 -24.25 -25.33 -12.92
CA SER A 32 -25.23 -25.53 -14.00
C SER A 32 -25.49 -24.23 -14.79
N THR A 33 -24.42 -23.54 -15.20
CA THR A 33 -24.41 -22.67 -16.40
C THR A 33 -22.96 -22.38 -16.79
N GLU A 34 -22.23 -23.39 -17.27
CA GLU A 34 -21.10 -23.12 -18.15
C GLU A 34 -21.67 -22.64 -19.50
N ASN A 35 -21.20 -21.48 -19.97
CA ASN A 35 -21.52 -20.96 -21.29
C ASN A 35 -20.20 -20.90 -22.05
N GLU A 36 -20.00 -21.81 -23.01
CA GLU A 36 -18.80 -21.84 -23.83
C GLU A 36 -18.62 -20.53 -24.60
N ILE A 37 -17.41 -19.97 -24.56
CA ILE A 37 -16.95 -18.98 -25.52
C ILE A 37 -15.59 -19.47 -26.02
N SER A 38 -15.53 -19.81 -27.30
CA SER A 38 -14.36 -20.35 -27.98
C SER A 38 -13.32 -19.26 -28.27
N ASP A 39 -12.12 -19.39 -27.69
CA ASP A 39 -10.96 -18.55 -28.02
C ASP A 39 -10.32 -18.97 -29.37
N GLU A 40 -11.03 -18.75 -30.48
CA GLU A 40 -10.47 -18.78 -31.84
C GLU A 40 -10.42 -17.37 -32.46
N ASP A 41 -9.41 -16.57 -32.10
CA ASP A 41 -8.61 -15.84 -33.10
C ASP A 41 -7.28 -15.34 -32.51
N ASN A 42 -6.15 -15.86 -33.04
CA ASN A 42 -4.81 -15.37 -32.68
C ASN A 42 -3.76 -15.67 -33.76
N ASN A 43 -3.95 -15.20 -35.00
CA ASN A 43 -2.85 -15.26 -35.98
C ASN A 43 -2.79 -14.12 -37.02
N GLN A 44 -3.21 -12.89 -36.70
CA GLN A 44 -3.05 -11.78 -37.66
C GLN A 44 -2.72 -10.40 -37.06
N TYR A 45 -1.52 -10.26 -36.47
CA TYR A 45 -0.64 -9.11 -36.80
C TYR A 45 0.83 -9.35 -36.36
N ARG A 46 1.73 -9.58 -37.32
CA ARG A 46 3.19 -9.69 -37.10
C ARG A 46 3.90 -8.86 -38.17
N LYS A 47 4.90 -8.06 -37.76
CA LYS A 47 5.45 -6.84 -38.43
C LYS A 47 4.61 -5.59 -38.05
N THR A 48 5.18 -4.42 -37.75
CA THR A 48 6.60 -3.99 -37.73
C THR A 48 6.80 -2.77 -36.82
N TYR A 49 7.85 -2.76 -35.98
CA TYR A 49 8.43 -1.53 -35.40
C TYR A 49 9.96 -1.67 -35.31
N PRO A 50 10.75 -0.70 -35.83
CA PRO A 50 12.21 -0.74 -35.77
C PRO A 50 12.77 -0.17 -34.44
N LYS A 51 14.01 -0.53 -34.12
CA LYS A 51 14.74 -0.01 -32.94
C LYS A 51 15.20 1.45 -33.16
N PRO A 52 15.05 2.37 -32.19
CA PRO A 52 15.70 3.67 -32.26
C PRO A 52 17.19 3.56 -31.91
N GLY A 53 18.07 3.80 -32.90
CA GLY A 53 19.50 4.02 -32.68
C GLY A 53 19.81 5.47 -32.32
N ARG A 54 20.96 5.72 -31.67
CA ARG A 54 21.44 7.09 -31.36
C ARG A 54 21.70 7.89 -32.66
N ALA A 55 21.32 9.15 -32.66
CA ALA A 55 21.80 10.15 -33.63
C ALA A 55 22.34 11.39 -32.90
N ARG A 56 23.40 11.99 -33.43
CA ARG A 56 23.95 13.30 -32.98
C ARG A 56 23.33 14.43 -33.80
N TYR A 57 23.28 15.63 -33.22
CA TYR A 57 23.16 16.89 -33.98
C TYR A 57 24.54 17.22 -34.62
N PRO A 58 24.60 17.86 -35.81
CA PRO A 58 24.52 19.33 -35.84
C PRO A 58 23.87 20.00 -37.09
N SER A 59 23.13 21.08 -36.83
CA SER A 59 23.10 22.41 -37.48
C SER A 59 23.48 22.69 -38.97
N LYS A 60 22.77 23.70 -39.55
CA LYS A 60 23.14 24.62 -40.69
C LYS A 60 22.99 24.06 -42.14
N VAL A 61 22.64 24.84 -43.20
CA VAL A 61 22.00 26.19 -43.35
C VAL A 61 21.51 26.42 -44.82
N ASN A 62 20.53 27.31 -45.08
CA ASN A 62 20.13 27.96 -46.37
C ASN A 62 19.61 27.08 -47.55
N GLU A 63 18.86 27.54 -48.59
CA GLU A 63 18.00 28.73 -48.87
C GLU A 63 17.25 28.55 -50.24
N LYS A 64 16.29 29.44 -50.58
CA LYS A 64 15.62 29.70 -51.89
C LYS A 64 14.38 28.83 -52.25
N GLU A 65 13.21 29.47 -52.47
CA GLU A 65 12.54 29.81 -53.77
C GLU A 65 12.11 28.58 -54.59
N LYS A 66 10.91 28.44 -55.20
CA LYS A 66 9.67 29.27 -55.41
C LYS A 66 8.51 28.26 -55.76
N LYS A 67 7.23 28.57 -56.08
CA LYS A 67 6.46 29.80 -56.43
C LYS A 67 4.94 29.61 -56.09
N ASP A 68 4.08 30.49 -56.63
CA ASP A 68 2.61 30.62 -56.52
C ASP A 68 1.71 29.36 -56.73
N SER A 69 0.56 29.32 -56.06
CA SER A 69 -0.79 29.31 -56.71
C SER A 69 -1.92 29.63 -55.70
N HIS A 70 -3.14 29.92 -56.18
CA HIS A 70 -4.24 30.47 -55.38
C HIS A 70 -5.22 29.41 -54.80
N ARG A 71 -5.75 29.66 -53.59
CA ARG A 71 -7.23 29.66 -53.39
C ARG A 71 -7.67 30.55 -52.21
N ARG A 72 -8.99 30.77 -52.14
CA ARG A 72 -9.67 31.89 -51.48
C ARG A 72 -9.74 31.79 -49.95
N LYS A 73 -10.02 32.95 -49.32
CA LYS A 73 -10.67 33.09 -48.01
C LYS A 73 -11.80 32.06 -47.81
N ASP A 74 -12.03 31.69 -46.56
CA ASP A 74 -13.32 32.00 -45.91
C ASP A 74 -13.13 32.27 -44.41
N THR A 75 -14.08 32.99 -43.81
CA THR A 75 -14.00 33.47 -42.42
C THR A 75 -15.32 33.31 -41.67
N SER A 76 -15.32 32.53 -40.60
CA SER A 76 -16.25 32.64 -39.46
C SER A 76 -15.44 32.42 -38.17
N SER A 77 -15.44 33.32 -37.17
CA SER A 77 -16.53 34.05 -36.50
C SER A 77 -17.30 33.14 -35.53
N ALA A 78 -16.72 32.94 -34.35
CA ALA A 78 -17.37 32.29 -33.22
C ALA A 78 -18.40 33.24 -32.57
N PRO A 79 -19.57 32.76 -32.11
CA PRO A 79 -20.59 33.59 -31.47
C PRO A 79 -20.19 34.00 -30.05
N ALA A 80 -20.46 35.26 -29.69
CA ALA A 80 -20.22 35.77 -28.34
C ALA A 80 -21.24 35.24 -27.32
N ARG A 81 -20.79 35.03 -26.08
CA ARG A 81 -21.64 34.58 -24.95
C ARG A 81 -22.13 35.81 -24.15
N PRO A 82 -23.42 35.90 -23.78
CA PRO A 82 -23.92 37.00 -22.96
C PRO A 82 -23.32 37.00 -21.54
N PRO A 83 -23.26 38.15 -20.86
CA PRO A 83 -22.62 38.28 -19.55
C PRO A 83 -23.39 37.56 -18.44
N ILE A 84 -22.66 37.03 -17.46
CA ILE A 84 -23.22 36.51 -16.20
C ILE A 84 -23.18 37.64 -15.17
N THR A 85 -24.33 37.93 -14.56
CA THR A 85 -24.46 38.93 -13.49
C THR A 85 -23.89 38.40 -12.17
N THR A 86 -22.99 39.14 -11.54
CA THR A 86 -22.37 38.78 -10.25
C THR A 86 -23.21 39.28 -9.07
N PRO A 87 -23.66 38.41 -8.14
CA PRO A 87 -24.18 38.84 -6.84
C PRO A 87 -23.04 39.30 -5.92
N ALA A 88 -23.30 40.28 -5.06
CA ALA A 88 -22.26 40.92 -4.24
C ALA A 88 -21.74 40.03 -3.10
N LEU A 89 -20.46 40.17 -2.77
CA LEU A 89 -19.84 39.59 -1.58
C LEU A 89 -20.37 40.29 -0.32
N THR A 90 -21.10 39.58 0.53
CA THR A 90 -21.48 40.08 1.86
C THR A 90 -20.42 39.70 2.88
N THR A 91 -19.62 40.68 3.33
CA THR A 91 -18.68 40.49 4.44
C THR A 91 -19.40 40.64 5.78
N THR A 92 -19.40 39.59 6.59
CA THR A 92 -19.84 39.66 7.99
C THR A 92 -18.70 39.26 8.90
N THR A 93 -18.01 40.26 9.46
CA THR A 93 -17.03 40.08 10.52
C THR A 93 -17.76 39.73 11.82
N THR A 94 -17.26 38.75 12.57
CA THR A 94 -17.63 38.52 13.98
C THR A 94 -16.39 38.00 14.71
N GLU A 95 -16.26 38.39 15.97
CA GLU A 95 -14.97 38.47 16.66
C GLU A 95 -14.54 37.16 17.33
N ALA A 96 -13.23 37.05 17.62
CA ALA A 96 -12.68 35.97 18.43
C ALA A 96 -12.61 36.39 19.92
N PRO A 97 -13.01 35.54 20.87
CA PRO A 97 -12.78 35.79 22.28
C PRO A 97 -11.31 35.56 22.67
N THR A 98 -10.81 36.43 23.54
CA THR A 98 -9.40 36.54 23.96
C THR A 98 -8.90 35.34 24.78
N ALA A 99 -7.58 35.13 24.76
CA ALA A 99 -6.90 34.07 25.51
C ALA A 99 -6.98 34.21 27.05
N ALA A 100 -6.83 33.07 27.73
CA ALA A 100 -6.37 32.99 29.11
C ALA A 100 -5.17 32.05 29.18
N ALA A 101 -4.01 32.54 29.61
CA ALA A 101 -2.78 31.76 29.75
C ALA A 101 -2.53 31.40 31.23
N VAL A 102 -2.22 30.14 31.53
CA VAL A 102 -1.87 29.69 32.89
C VAL A 102 -0.69 28.70 32.83
N VAL A 103 0.49 29.19 33.23
CA VAL A 103 1.79 28.50 33.37
C VAL A 103 2.60 29.32 34.40
N PRO A 104 3.51 28.78 35.25
CA PRO A 104 3.86 27.37 35.53
C PRO A 104 3.66 26.95 37.00
N SER A 105 3.83 25.66 37.32
CA SER A 105 4.36 25.22 38.65
C SER A 105 5.04 23.85 38.62
N THR A 106 6.36 23.84 38.79
CA THR A 106 7.19 22.80 39.43
C THR A 106 8.05 23.54 40.48
N PRO A 107 8.58 22.92 41.56
CA PRO A 107 9.10 21.53 41.65
C PRO A 107 8.75 20.77 42.96
N ALA A 108 9.27 19.53 43.11
CA ALA A 108 10.08 19.09 44.28
C ALA A 108 10.32 17.56 44.32
N SER A 109 11.53 17.17 44.72
CA SER A 109 11.96 15.85 45.22
C SER A 109 13.17 16.07 46.16
N PRO A 110 13.57 15.13 47.04
CA PRO A 110 12.86 13.99 47.65
C PRO A 110 12.67 14.25 49.17
N PRO A 111 12.57 13.22 50.05
CA PRO A 111 13.81 12.68 50.64
C PRO A 111 13.87 11.14 50.74
N SER A 112 15.04 10.65 51.15
CA SER A 112 15.37 9.23 51.39
C SER A 112 15.06 8.77 52.81
N SER A 113 14.78 7.47 52.97
CA SER A 113 14.88 6.75 54.24
C SER A 113 15.43 5.35 53.99
N ASP A 114 16.65 5.08 54.47
CA ASP A 114 17.23 3.74 54.49
C ASP A 114 16.56 2.86 55.56
N LEU A 115 16.56 1.54 55.35
CA LEU A 115 16.55 0.57 56.45
C LEU A 115 17.18 -0.75 55.99
N ASP A 116 18.41 -0.98 56.44
CA ASP A 116 19.15 -2.24 56.28
C ASP A 116 18.69 -3.28 57.32
N PHE A 117 18.65 -4.55 56.93
CA PHE A 117 18.68 -5.70 57.83
C PHE A 117 19.17 -6.94 57.06
N GLY A 118 20.44 -7.30 57.25
CA GLY A 118 21.11 -8.29 56.40
C GLY A 118 21.12 -9.74 56.92
N LEU A 119 21.31 -10.65 55.95
CA LEU A 119 21.88 -12.01 56.09
C LEU A 119 21.00 -13.08 56.82
N PRO A 120 21.29 -14.40 56.70
CA PRO A 120 22.53 -15.04 56.23
C PRO A 120 22.50 -15.72 54.85
N ASN A 121 23.71 -16.02 54.39
CA ASN A 121 24.06 -16.61 53.10
C ASN A 121 23.82 -18.13 53.08
N TYR A 122 23.13 -18.64 52.05
CA TYR A 122 23.12 -20.06 51.68
C TYR A 122 23.33 -20.19 50.17
N GLY A 123 24.34 -20.97 49.77
CA GLY A 123 24.77 -21.05 48.38
C GLY A 123 23.79 -21.80 47.48
N VAL A 124 23.24 -21.10 46.49
CA VAL A 124 22.54 -21.70 45.35
C VAL A 124 23.35 -21.43 44.09
N VAL A 125 23.71 -22.48 43.37
CA VAL A 125 24.36 -22.38 42.06
C VAL A 125 23.37 -21.77 41.08
N GLN A 126 23.52 -20.48 40.77
CA GLN A 126 22.71 -19.85 39.73
C GLN A 126 23.14 -20.38 38.35
N SER A 127 22.34 -21.33 37.85
CA SER A 127 22.37 -21.74 36.45
C SER A 127 22.32 -20.51 35.54
N GLY A 128 23.21 -20.44 34.56
CA GLY A 128 23.43 -19.24 33.75
C GLY A 128 22.15 -18.74 33.08
N SER A 129 21.70 -17.55 33.47
CA SER A 129 20.57 -16.87 32.82
C SER A 129 20.92 -16.64 31.35
N SER A 130 20.28 -17.41 30.47
CA SER A 130 20.43 -17.28 29.02
C SER A 130 19.68 -16.03 28.54
N GLN A 131 20.26 -14.86 28.82
CA GLN A 131 19.72 -13.58 28.39
C GLN A 131 19.76 -13.50 26.86
N SER A 132 18.58 -13.60 26.25
CA SER A 132 18.42 -13.48 24.80
C SER A 132 18.79 -12.05 24.38
N LEU A 133 19.99 -11.90 23.81
CA LEU A 133 20.47 -10.64 23.23
C LEU A 133 19.67 -10.32 21.96
N SER A 134 18.51 -9.70 22.13
CA SER A 134 17.65 -9.22 21.04
C SER A 134 18.29 -8.01 20.35
N VAL A 135 19.24 -8.25 19.46
CA VAL A 135 19.89 -7.21 18.65
C VAL A 135 18.86 -6.62 17.68
N SER A 136 18.34 -5.44 18.03
CA SER A 136 17.42 -4.69 17.17
C SER A 136 18.18 -4.05 16.02
N VAL A 137 18.24 -4.75 14.89
CA VAL A 137 18.79 -4.21 13.63
C VAL A 137 17.85 -3.11 13.13
N LYS A 138 18.35 -1.87 13.06
CA LYS A 138 17.59 -0.75 12.48
C LYS A 138 17.28 -1.06 11.01
N LYS A 139 16.00 -1.15 10.68
CA LYS A 139 15.53 -1.26 9.30
C LYS A 139 15.47 0.10 8.62
N VAL A 140 15.61 0.11 7.30
CA VAL A 140 15.27 1.26 6.45
C VAL A 140 13.76 1.28 6.25
N ALA A 141 13.12 2.39 6.57
CA ALA A 141 11.68 2.56 6.40
C ALA A 141 11.37 2.98 4.96
N VAL A 142 10.43 2.30 4.30
CA VAL A 142 10.03 2.55 2.91
C VAL A 142 8.52 2.71 2.86
N THR A 143 8.05 3.86 2.38
CA THR A 143 6.62 4.06 2.08
C THR A 143 6.44 4.17 0.57
N VAL A 144 5.56 3.34 0.02
CA VAL A 144 5.22 3.29 -1.41
C VAL A 144 3.78 3.78 -1.58
N ILE A 145 3.60 4.94 -2.19
CA ILE A 145 2.29 5.49 -2.55
C ILE A 145 2.07 5.25 -4.05
N TYR A 146 0.95 4.61 -4.40
CA TYR A 146 0.75 4.09 -5.75
C TYR A 146 -0.73 3.93 -6.13
N GLU A 147 -0.99 3.63 -7.40
CA GLU A 147 -2.31 3.37 -7.98
C GLU A 147 -2.27 2.00 -8.66
N CYS A 148 -3.23 1.12 -8.42
CA CYS A 148 -3.15 -0.25 -8.95
C CYS A 148 -3.21 -0.30 -10.49
N PHE A 149 -3.91 0.64 -11.15
CA PHE A 149 -3.99 0.74 -12.63
C PHE A 149 -2.86 1.55 -13.28
N CYS A 150 -2.08 2.34 -12.53
CA CYS A 150 -1.02 3.17 -13.13
C CYS A 150 0.14 2.29 -13.64
N PRO A 151 0.52 2.34 -14.94
CA PRO A 151 1.57 1.47 -15.49
C PRO A 151 2.93 1.64 -14.79
N HIS A 152 3.31 2.85 -14.39
CA HIS A 152 4.56 3.08 -13.64
C HIS A 152 4.52 2.49 -12.23
N SER A 153 3.35 2.56 -11.57
CA SER A 153 3.14 1.92 -10.26
C SER A 153 3.24 0.40 -10.38
N GLN A 154 2.60 -0.17 -11.39
CA GLN A 154 2.67 -1.60 -11.70
C GLN A 154 4.11 -2.06 -11.97
N GLU A 155 4.87 -1.29 -12.77
CA GLU A 155 6.26 -1.60 -13.11
C GLU A 155 7.19 -1.55 -11.90
N PHE A 156 7.11 -0.51 -11.07
CA PHE A 156 7.87 -0.43 -9.83
C PHE A 156 7.58 -1.61 -8.90
N ILE A 157 6.31 -1.98 -8.69
CA ILE A 157 5.96 -3.02 -7.71
C ILE A 157 6.51 -4.39 -8.13
N LYS A 158 6.30 -4.81 -9.38
CA LYS A 158 6.72 -6.14 -9.85
C LYS A 158 8.21 -6.23 -10.16
N SER A 159 8.83 -5.16 -10.68
CA SER A 159 10.20 -5.19 -11.22
C SER A 159 11.26 -4.56 -10.31
N GLN A 160 10.88 -3.71 -9.35
CA GLN A 160 11.79 -3.07 -8.40
C GLN A 160 11.51 -3.51 -6.96
N LEU A 161 10.29 -3.34 -6.46
CA LEU A 161 9.94 -3.60 -5.05
C LEU A 161 10.02 -5.08 -4.68
N LEU A 162 9.24 -5.95 -5.34
CA LEU A 162 9.19 -7.38 -5.04
C LEU A 162 10.58 -8.06 -5.04
N PRO A 163 11.42 -7.94 -6.08
CA PRO A 163 12.74 -8.59 -6.09
C PRO A 163 13.70 -8.00 -5.05
N THR A 164 13.60 -6.69 -4.75
CA THR A 164 14.41 -6.07 -3.70
C THR A 164 13.97 -6.54 -2.31
N TYR A 165 12.67 -6.61 -2.03
CA TYR A 165 12.16 -7.06 -0.74
C TYR A 165 12.46 -8.54 -0.50
N LYS A 166 12.42 -9.39 -1.53
CA LYS A 166 12.88 -10.78 -1.44
C LYS A 166 14.37 -10.92 -1.08
N LYS A 167 15.21 -9.95 -1.48
CA LYS A 167 16.64 -9.89 -1.13
C LYS A 167 16.91 -9.26 0.25
N LEU A 168 16.06 -8.33 0.73
CA LEU A 168 16.34 -7.46 1.88
C LEU A 168 15.23 -7.41 2.95
N ARG A 169 14.30 -8.37 2.97
CA ARG A 169 13.17 -8.48 3.93
C ARG A 169 13.51 -8.16 5.40
N ASP A 170 14.66 -8.61 5.86
CA ASP A 170 15.07 -8.45 7.26
C ASP A 170 15.74 -7.08 7.55
N HIS A 171 16.06 -6.30 6.51
CA HIS A 171 16.59 -4.93 6.59
C HIS A 171 15.57 -3.84 6.20
N LEU A 172 14.42 -4.21 5.62
CA LEU A 172 13.40 -3.28 5.13
C LEU A 172 12.11 -3.36 5.93
N ASP A 173 11.56 -2.20 6.28
CA ASP A 173 10.18 -2.05 6.73
C ASP A 173 9.38 -1.35 5.62
N VAL A 174 8.34 -1.99 5.09
CA VAL A 174 7.64 -1.55 3.87
C VAL A 174 6.17 -1.30 4.13
N THR A 175 5.77 -0.03 4.03
CA THR A 175 4.38 0.41 4.06
C THR A 175 3.85 0.61 2.62
N LEU A 176 2.72 -0.02 2.31
CA LEU A 176 2.04 0.11 1.02
C LEU A 176 0.77 0.98 1.14
N LEU A 177 0.71 2.07 0.38
CA LEU A 177 -0.43 3.00 0.34
C LEU A 177 -1.06 3.04 -1.07
N PRO A 178 -1.96 2.09 -1.42
CA PRO A 178 -2.71 2.11 -2.67
C PRO A 178 -3.79 3.20 -2.62
N PHE A 179 -3.47 4.38 -3.13
CA PHE A 179 -4.35 5.55 -3.18
C PHE A 179 -3.84 6.58 -4.21
N GLY A 180 -2.53 6.89 -4.18
CA GLY A 180 -1.88 7.70 -5.20
C GLY A 180 -2.44 9.13 -5.31
N LYS A 181 -2.84 9.51 -6.53
CA LYS A 181 -3.46 10.81 -6.85
C LYS A 181 -4.98 10.82 -6.60
N ALA A 182 -5.56 9.75 -6.06
CA ALA A 182 -6.99 9.72 -5.74
C ALA A 182 -7.37 10.87 -4.79
N ARG A 183 -8.62 11.32 -4.87
CA ARG A 183 -9.15 12.45 -4.11
C ARG A 183 -10.50 12.11 -3.50
N LEU A 184 -10.87 12.82 -2.45
CA LEU A 184 -12.19 12.66 -1.85
C LEU A 184 -13.24 13.43 -2.65
N ASP A 185 -14.45 12.86 -2.71
CA ASP A 185 -15.65 13.54 -3.15
C ASP A 185 -16.08 14.55 -2.06
N GLN A 186 -15.86 15.84 -2.32
CA GLN A 186 -16.15 16.92 -1.39
C GLN A 186 -17.62 17.37 -1.42
N ASN A 187 -18.43 16.85 -2.36
CA ASN A 187 -19.81 17.26 -2.55
C ASN A 187 -20.80 16.25 -1.94
N GLY A 188 -20.54 14.95 -2.15
CA GLY A 188 -21.31 13.84 -1.59
C GLY A 188 -22.77 13.74 -2.07
N PRO A 189 -23.54 12.75 -1.57
CA PRO A 189 -23.10 11.59 -0.81
C PRO A 189 -22.94 10.36 -1.74
N THR A 190 -21.73 10.15 -2.28
CA THR A 190 -21.39 8.86 -2.91
C THR A 190 -20.92 7.88 -1.83
N SER A 191 -21.43 6.65 -1.82
CA SER A 191 -21.31 5.69 -0.71
C SER A 191 -19.89 5.29 -0.29
N ASN A 192 -18.88 5.66 -1.09
CA ASN A 192 -17.47 5.33 -0.88
C ASN A 192 -16.55 6.57 -0.73
N GLY A 193 -17.02 7.78 -1.04
CA GLY A 193 -16.30 9.04 -0.84
C GLY A 193 -14.97 9.25 -1.59
N VAL A 194 -14.52 8.34 -2.46
CA VAL A 194 -13.20 8.39 -3.15
C VAL A 194 -13.38 8.38 -4.67
N ILE A 195 -12.63 9.25 -5.35
CA ILE A 195 -12.51 9.37 -6.81
C ILE A 195 -11.07 9.00 -7.19
N CYS A 196 -10.89 7.95 -7.98
CA CYS A 196 -9.59 7.49 -8.49
C CYS A 196 -9.42 7.83 -9.97
N GLU A 197 -8.19 8.02 -10.42
CA GLU A 197 -7.85 8.55 -11.75
C GLU A 197 -8.28 7.62 -12.89
N HIS A 198 -8.14 6.31 -12.69
CA HIS A 198 -8.56 5.29 -13.66
C HIS A 198 -9.97 4.73 -13.32
N GLY A 199 -10.76 5.49 -12.57
CA GLY A 199 -12.17 5.21 -12.27
C GLY A 199 -12.42 4.16 -11.19
N SER A 200 -13.66 3.64 -11.16
CA SER A 200 -14.17 2.77 -10.09
C SER A 200 -13.41 1.45 -9.96
N ALA A 201 -12.92 0.88 -11.07
CA ALA A 201 -12.13 -0.36 -11.06
C ALA A 201 -10.78 -0.19 -10.35
N GLU A 202 -10.17 0.99 -10.41
CA GLU A 202 -8.97 1.31 -9.64
C GLU A 202 -9.31 1.49 -8.16
N CYS A 203 -10.37 2.22 -7.82
CA CYS A 203 -10.84 2.33 -6.44
C CYS A 203 -11.18 0.97 -5.81
N GLU A 204 -11.70 0.02 -6.58
CA GLU A 204 -11.91 -1.37 -6.15
C GLU A 204 -10.57 -2.09 -5.93
N GLY A 205 -9.66 -2.05 -6.91
CA GLY A 205 -8.34 -2.70 -6.81
C GLY A 205 -7.47 -2.16 -5.66
N ASN A 206 -7.49 -0.84 -5.45
CA ASN A 206 -6.79 -0.17 -4.35
C ASN A 206 -7.32 -0.66 -2.98
N LYS A 207 -8.66 -0.74 -2.80
CA LYS A 207 -9.28 -1.34 -1.60
C LYS A 207 -8.90 -2.81 -1.42
N ILE A 208 -8.88 -3.60 -2.49
CA ILE A 208 -8.51 -5.03 -2.39
C ILE A 208 -7.05 -5.17 -1.92
N GLN A 209 -6.10 -4.45 -2.52
CA GLN A 209 -4.69 -4.51 -2.14
C GLN A 209 -4.43 -4.05 -0.69
N MET A 210 -5.13 -3.00 -0.26
CA MET A 210 -5.14 -2.58 1.14
C MET A 210 -5.73 -3.65 2.07
N CYS A 211 -6.84 -4.30 1.70
CA CYS A 211 -7.42 -5.38 2.50
C CYS A 211 -6.55 -6.65 2.54
N VAL A 212 -5.74 -6.91 1.51
CA VAL A 212 -4.70 -7.97 1.56
C VAL A 212 -3.69 -7.64 2.65
N ALA A 213 -3.23 -6.39 2.77
CA ALA A 213 -2.32 -5.95 3.83
C ALA A 213 -2.93 -6.02 5.25
N GLN A 214 -4.24 -6.23 5.39
CA GLN A 214 -4.92 -6.46 6.68
C GLN A 214 -5.20 -7.95 6.98
N VAL A 215 -4.95 -8.85 6.02
CA VAL A 215 -5.33 -10.28 6.09
C VAL A 215 -4.15 -11.23 5.86
N ALA A 216 -3.14 -10.80 5.11
CA ALA A 216 -1.90 -11.54 4.93
C ALA A 216 -1.10 -11.59 6.25
N LYS A 217 -0.38 -12.70 6.47
CA LYS A 217 0.42 -12.90 7.69
C LYS A 217 1.79 -12.23 7.63
N GLU A 218 2.27 -11.93 6.42
CA GLU A 218 3.59 -11.35 6.17
C GLU A 218 3.53 -10.22 5.14
N THR A 219 4.43 -9.25 5.29
CA THR A 219 4.66 -8.18 4.31
C THR A 219 5.10 -8.73 2.95
N LEU A 220 5.87 -9.83 2.92
CA LEU A 220 6.25 -10.51 1.67
C LEU A 220 5.01 -11.03 0.93
N GLN A 221 4.15 -11.78 1.64
CA GLN A 221 2.91 -12.32 1.09
C GLN A 221 1.98 -11.20 0.56
N THR A 222 1.96 -10.05 1.23
CA THR A 222 1.26 -8.85 0.75
C THR A 222 1.86 -8.35 -0.56
N ILE A 223 3.18 -8.08 -0.62
CA ILE A 223 3.86 -7.57 -1.81
C ILE A 223 3.73 -8.53 -2.99
N GLU A 224 3.74 -9.85 -2.76
CA GLU A 224 3.54 -10.87 -3.82
C GLU A 224 2.14 -10.81 -4.44
N VAL A 225 1.08 -10.65 -3.64
CA VAL A 225 -0.29 -10.47 -4.18
C VAL A 225 -0.41 -9.18 -4.96
N VAL A 226 0.12 -8.07 -4.43
CA VAL A 226 0.07 -6.76 -5.08
C VAL A 226 0.84 -6.81 -6.41
N ALA A 227 2.05 -7.40 -6.44
CA ALA A 227 2.85 -7.58 -7.65
C ALA A 227 2.20 -8.53 -8.68
N CYS A 228 1.55 -9.60 -8.22
CA CYS A 228 0.73 -10.45 -9.08
C CYS A 228 -0.40 -9.64 -9.71
N MET A 229 -1.15 -8.85 -8.95
CA MET A 229 -2.21 -7.98 -9.48
C MET A 229 -1.67 -6.94 -10.46
N SER A 230 -0.51 -6.34 -10.16
CA SER A 230 0.23 -5.42 -11.04
C SER A 230 0.79 -6.06 -12.31
N SER A 231 0.67 -7.37 -12.48
CA SER A 231 1.04 -8.07 -13.73
C SER A 231 -0.10 -8.15 -14.75
N TYR A 232 -1.29 -7.61 -14.45
CA TYR A 232 -2.47 -7.62 -15.32
C TYR A 232 -2.94 -6.20 -15.67
N LYS A 233 -3.47 -6.03 -16.90
CA LYS A 233 -4.09 -4.77 -17.35
C LYS A 233 -5.33 -4.36 -16.52
N VAL A 234 -5.96 -5.31 -15.83
CA VAL A 234 -7.18 -5.10 -15.03
C VAL A 234 -6.99 -5.73 -13.62
N PRO A 235 -6.24 -5.07 -12.73
CA PRO A 235 -5.81 -5.62 -11.43
C PRO A 235 -6.94 -6.14 -10.53
N ASN A 236 -8.05 -5.41 -10.43
CA ASN A 236 -9.21 -5.79 -9.60
C ASN A 236 -9.79 -7.16 -10.02
N LYS A 237 -9.92 -7.41 -11.33
CA LYS A 237 -10.39 -8.70 -11.86
C LYS A 237 -9.38 -9.83 -11.61
N ALA A 238 -8.08 -9.54 -11.64
CA ALA A 238 -7.03 -10.52 -11.33
C ALA A 238 -6.94 -10.89 -9.84
N ALA A 239 -7.49 -10.05 -8.94
CA ALA A 239 -7.25 -10.16 -7.50
C ALA A 239 -7.62 -11.53 -6.90
N ARG A 240 -8.78 -12.11 -7.24
CA ARG A 240 -9.22 -13.42 -6.72
C ARG A 240 -8.23 -14.55 -7.04
N LYS A 241 -7.56 -14.49 -8.20
CA LYS A 241 -6.52 -15.43 -8.61
C LYS A 241 -5.23 -15.20 -7.82
N CYS A 242 -4.77 -13.95 -7.74
CA CYS A 242 -3.54 -13.57 -7.05
C CYS A 242 -3.58 -13.82 -5.54
N VAL A 243 -4.71 -13.50 -4.88
CA VAL A 243 -4.93 -13.73 -3.45
C VAL A 243 -4.91 -15.24 -3.14
N LYS A 244 -5.61 -16.06 -3.93
CA LYS A 244 -5.57 -17.53 -3.78
C LYS A 244 -4.15 -18.09 -3.98
N ALA A 245 -3.43 -17.61 -4.99
CA ALA A 245 -2.10 -18.12 -5.35
C ALA A 245 -1.03 -17.88 -4.26
N SER A 246 -1.20 -16.87 -3.39
CA SER A 246 -0.29 -16.60 -2.26
C SER A 246 -0.65 -17.32 -0.96
N GLY A 247 -1.74 -18.11 -0.95
CA GLY A 247 -2.28 -18.72 0.27
C GLY A 247 -3.06 -17.77 1.18
N VAL A 248 -3.34 -16.54 0.75
CA VAL A 248 -4.20 -15.60 1.49
C VAL A 248 -5.67 -15.97 1.30
N SER A 249 -6.46 -15.88 2.38
CA SER A 249 -7.90 -16.18 2.32
C SER A 249 -8.67 -15.10 1.55
N TRP A 250 -9.14 -15.45 0.34
CA TRP A 250 -10.00 -14.58 -0.46
C TRP A 250 -11.31 -14.20 0.25
N THR A 251 -11.91 -15.10 1.03
CA THR A 251 -13.15 -14.80 1.74
C THR A 251 -12.94 -13.75 2.84
N MET A 252 -11.79 -13.76 3.51
CA MET A 252 -11.41 -12.72 4.47
C MET A 252 -11.07 -11.39 3.78
N VAL A 253 -10.30 -11.41 2.67
CA VAL A 253 -10.00 -10.19 1.89
C VAL A 253 -11.28 -9.55 1.35
N HIS A 254 -12.17 -10.34 0.74
CA HIS A 254 -13.46 -9.86 0.24
C HIS A 254 -14.34 -9.33 1.38
N GLY A 255 -14.40 -10.06 2.51
CA GLY A 255 -15.12 -9.61 3.71
C GLY A 255 -14.61 -8.27 4.25
N CYS A 256 -13.30 -8.05 4.26
CA CYS A 256 -12.68 -6.77 4.58
C CYS A 256 -13.11 -5.67 3.59
N VAL A 257 -13.09 -5.94 2.28
CA VAL A 257 -13.49 -4.95 1.26
C VAL A 257 -14.94 -4.54 1.43
N THR A 258 -15.85 -5.49 1.65
CA THR A 258 -17.29 -5.21 1.85
C THR A 258 -17.58 -4.51 3.18
N LYS A 259 -16.95 -4.91 4.30
CA LYS A 259 -17.27 -4.41 5.64
C LYS A 259 -16.50 -3.15 6.05
N ASN A 260 -15.25 -3.02 5.61
CA ASN A 260 -14.30 -2.03 6.14
C ASN A 260 -13.57 -1.24 5.04
N GLY A 261 -13.67 -1.64 3.77
CA GLY A 261 -12.92 -1.05 2.66
C GLY A 261 -13.06 0.46 2.52
N ASN A 262 -14.23 1.02 2.85
CA ASN A 262 -14.45 2.48 2.85
C ASN A 262 -13.74 3.18 4.01
N THR A 263 -13.88 2.67 5.24
CA THR A 263 -13.20 3.24 6.41
C THR A 263 -11.69 3.16 6.28
N TYR A 264 -11.16 2.07 5.72
CA TYR A 264 -9.73 1.86 5.59
C TYR A 264 -9.13 2.66 4.42
N ILE A 265 -9.79 2.80 3.25
CA ILE A 265 -9.24 3.64 2.15
C ILE A 265 -9.15 5.12 2.55
N LEU A 266 -10.07 5.61 3.40
CA LEU A 266 -10.00 6.95 3.99
C LEU A 266 -8.80 7.10 4.94
N LYS A 267 -8.40 6.04 5.67
CA LYS A 267 -7.15 6.04 6.44
C LYS A 267 -5.92 6.05 5.53
N VAL A 268 -5.91 5.26 4.45
CA VAL A 268 -4.80 5.27 3.46
C VAL A 268 -4.65 6.68 2.85
N ALA A 269 -5.75 7.38 2.57
CA ALA A 269 -5.71 8.79 2.13
C ALA A 269 -5.03 9.70 3.17
N GLN A 270 -5.41 9.57 4.45
CA GLN A 270 -4.81 10.33 5.55
C GLN A 270 -3.30 10.05 5.69
N GLU A 271 -2.86 8.79 5.68
CA GLU A 271 -1.43 8.44 5.73
C GLU A 271 -0.67 8.95 4.49
N THR A 272 -1.28 8.85 3.31
CA THR A 272 -0.72 9.36 2.05
C THR A 272 -0.43 10.86 2.14
N TRP A 273 -1.36 11.65 2.68
CA TRP A 273 -1.22 13.10 2.81
C TRP A 273 -0.32 13.56 3.97
N LYS A 274 0.01 12.68 4.93
CA LYS A 274 1.10 12.94 5.89
C LYS A 274 2.47 12.92 5.19
N VAL A 275 2.65 12.04 4.20
CA VAL A 275 3.86 11.98 3.38
C VAL A 275 3.88 13.15 2.38
N GLN A 276 2.84 13.30 1.56
CA GLN A 276 2.74 14.41 0.60
C GLN A 276 1.29 14.75 0.26
N LYS A 277 0.87 16.00 0.51
CA LYS A 277 -0.51 16.46 0.26
C LYS A 277 -0.86 16.59 -1.23
N ASN A 278 0.06 17.09 -2.05
CA ASN A 278 -0.14 17.29 -3.48
C ASN A 278 0.71 16.29 -4.28
N ILE A 279 0.09 15.19 -4.72
CA ILE A 279 0.75 14.12 -5.48
C ILE A 279 0.40 14.32 -6.94
N THR A 280 1.41 14.61 -7.77
CA THR A 280 1.26 14.86 -9.22
C THR A 280 1.72 13.68 -10.08
N ARG A 281 2.48 12.74 -9.49
CA ARG A 281 3.04 11.56 -10.14
C ARG A 281 3.02 10.39 -9.16
N VAL A 282 2.83 9.18 -9.70
CA VAL A 282 2.97 7.90 -8.98
C VAL A 282 3.80 6.91 -9.82
N PRO A 283 4.51 5.96 -9.20
CA PRO A 283 4.62 5.75 -7.75
C PRO A 283 5.41 6.90 -7.10
N LEU A 284 5.06 7.23 -5.85
CA LEU A 284 5.79 8.18 -5.02
C LEU A 284 6.42 7.40 -3.86
N ILE A 285 7.75 7.46 -3.76
CA ILE A 285 8.53 6.67 -2.82
C ILE A 285 9.10 7.60 -1.74
N ALA A 286 8.90 7.24 -0.47
CA ALA A 286 9.61 7.83 0.66
C ALA A 286 10.58 6.81 1.26
N VAL A 287 11.78 7.24 1.66
CA VAL A 287 12.78 6.38 2.32
C VAL A 287 13.33 7.08 3.57
N ASP A 288 13.13 6.46 4.72
CA ASP A 288 13.35 7.04 6.06
C ASP A 288 12.59 8.37 6.27
N GLY A 289 11.41 8.50 5.66
CA GLY A 289 10.59 9.71 5.65
C GLY A 289 11.00 10.76 4.61
N GLU A 290 12.16 10.61 3.96
CA GLU A 290 12.63 11.52 2.91
C GLU A 290 11.88 11.25 1.59
N VAL A 291 11.36 12.32 0.96
CA VAL A 291 10.86 12.30 -0.42
C VAL A 291 11.68 13.31 -1.23
N SER A 292 12.61 12.82 -2.04
CA SER A 292 13.48 13.64 -2.90
C SER A 292 13.45 13.17 -4.36
N SER A 293 13.92 14.03 -5.27
CA SER A 293 14.06 13.72 -6.70
C SER A 293 14.98 12.52 -6.93
N TYR A 294 16.10 12.46 -6.21
CA TYR A 294 17.02 11.34 -6.22
C TYR A 294 16.32 10.01 -5.85
N ILE A 295 15.52 10.01 -4.78
CA ILE A 295 14.72 8.83 -4.40
C ILE A 295 13.74 8.44 -5.52
N GLN A 296 13.06 9.39 -6.18
CA GLN A 296 12.12 9.05 -7.25
C GLN A 296 12.81 8.48 -8.51
N GLU A 297 14.04 8.90 -8.82
CA GLU A 297 14.80 8.46 -9.99
C GLU A 297 15.53 7.13 -9.75
N GLU A 298 16.26 7.00 -8.65
CA GLU A 298 17.02 5.78 -8.33
C GLU A 298 16.08 4.63 -7.94
N SER A 299 14.92 4.88 -7.30
CA SER A 299 13.95 3.81 -7.01
C SER A 299 13.31 3.19 -8.26
N GLN A 300 13.12 3.95 -9.33
CA GLN A 300 12.62 3.43 -10.61
C GLN A 300 13.75 2.76 -11.43
N SER A 301 15.00 3.15 -11.20
CA SER A 301 16.18 2.64 -11.93
C SER A 301 16.79 1.38 -11.29
N SER A 302 17.01 1.38 -9.98
CA SER A 302 17.48 0.24 -9.17
C SER A 302 17.17 0.48 -7.69
N PHE A 303 15.95 0.10 -7.27
CA PHE A 303 15.52 0.22 -5.87
C PHE A 303 16.40 -0.58 -4.91
N LEU A 304 17.00 -1.68 -5.38
CA LEU A 304 18.02 -2.45 -4.65
C LEU A 304 19.23 -1.58 -4.28
N SER A 305 19.76 -0.77 -5.20
CA SER A 305 20.92 0.06 -4.87
C SER A 305 20.57 1.23 -3.94
N LEU A 306 19.37 1.82 -4.10
CA LEU A 306 18.89 2.90 -3.21
C LEU A 306 18.75 2.40 -1.76
N THR A 307 18.08 1.25 -1.59
CA THR A 307 17.91 0.63 -0.27
C THR A 307 19.24 0.21 0.34
N CYS A 308 20.13 -0.42 -0.43
CA CYS A 308 21.48 -0.77 0.02
C CYS A 308 22.32 0.44 0.49
N GLN A 309 22.22 1.58 -0.21
CA GLN A 309 22.87 2.82 0.23
C GLN A 309 22.35 3.31 1.59
N LYS A 310 21.04 3.21 1.82
CA LYS A 310 20.37 3.62 3.05
C LYS A 310 20.59 2.64 4.22
N ILE A 311 20.78 1.35 3.95
CA ILE A 311 21.19 0.34 4.95
C ILE A 311 22.61 0.60 5.45
N GLY A 312 23.52 1.01 4.55
CA GLY A 312 24.91 1.27 4.90
C GLY A 312 25.75 0.00 5.03
N GLY A 313 26.68 -0.03 6.00
CA GLY A 313 27.60 -1.16 6.22
C GLY A 313 28.65 -1.39 5.12
N VAL A 314 28.68 -0.56 4.07
CA VAL A 314 29.45 -0.79 2.84
C VAL A 314 30.92 -1.17 3.08
N GLY A 315 31.28 -2.40 2.73
CA GLY A 315 32.63 -2.93 2.86
C GLY A 315 32.96 -3.56 4.23
N THR A 316 32.01 -3.68 5.15
CA THR A 316 32.16 -4.40 6.42
C THR A 316 31.31 -5.67 6.43
N ASP A 317 31.49 -6.52 7.45
CA ASP A 317 30.69 -7.74 7.66
C ASP A 317 29.20 -7.47 8.00
N GLN A 318 28.80 -6.19 8.08
CA GLN A 318 27.42 -5.75 8.25
C GLN A 318 26.73 -5.40 6.92
N GLU A 319 27.44 -5.39 5.80
CA GLU A 319 26.82 -5.20 4.48
C GLU A 319 26.02 -6.46 4.08
N PRO A 320 24.71 -6.35 3.76
CA PRO A 320 23.96 -7.50 3.27
C PRO A 320 24.58 -8.05 1.99
N GLU A 321 24.70 -9.37 1.85
CA GLU A 321 25.29 -10.00 0.66
C GLU A 321 24.70 -9.45 -0.66
N PRO A 322 23.37 -9.31 -0.82
CA PRO A 322 22.79 -8.76 -2.06
C PRO A 322 23.20 -7.31 -2.37
N CYS A 323 23.59 -6.54 -1.36
CA CYS A 323 24.14 -5.20 -1.52
C CYS A 323 25.60 -5.24 -1.97
N ALA A 324 26.40 -6.13 -1.37
CA ALA A 324 27.76 -6.38 -1.84
C ALA A 324 27.75 -6.93 -3.28
N GLU A 325 26.78 -7.77 -3.67
CA GLU A 325 26.56 -8.24 -5.04
C GLU A 325 26.28 -7.09 -6.02
N GLU A 326 25.22 -6.27 -5.79
CA GLU A 326 24.87 -5.15 -6.69
C GLU A 326 26.00 -4.11 -6.74
N ARG A 327 26.72 -3.87 -5.64
CA ARG A 327 27.91 -3.00 -5.60
C ARG A 327 29.07 -3.55 -6.44
N ARG A 328 29.37 -4.86 -6.37
CA ARG A 328 30.36 -5.52 -7.25
C ARG A 328 29.91 -5.47 -8.72
N ARG A 329 28.61 -5.64 -8.98
CA ARG A 329 27.99 -5.60 -10.32
C ARG A 329 28.04 -4.22 -10.95
N ARG A 330 27.76 -3.16 -10.18
CA ARG A 330 27.87 -1.75 -10.61
C ARG A 330 29.32 -1.37 -10.95
N ARG A 331 30.31 -1.85 -10.20
CA ARG A 331 31.75 -1.66 -10.49
C ARG A 331 32.25 -2.38 -11.76
N ARG A 332 31.42 -3.16 -12.45
CA ARG A 332 31.74 -3.90 -13.69
C ARG A 332 31.00 -3.35 -14.92
N ARG A 333 30.42 -2.16 -14.83
CA ARG A 333 29.60 -1.50 -15.87
C ARG A 333 30.17 -0.13 -16.21
#